data_AF-A0A1M4W408-F1
#
_entry.id   AF-A0A1M4W408-F1
#
_cell.length_a   1.000
_cell.length_b   1.000
_cell.length_c   1.000
_cell.angle_alpha   90.00
_cell.angle_beta   90.00
_cell.angle_gamma   90.00
#
_symmetry.space_group_name_H-M   'P 1'
#
loop_
_entity.id
_entity.type
_entity.pdbx_description
1 polymer ?
#
loop_
_entity_poly.entity_id
_entity_poly.type
_entity_poly.pdbx_seq_one_letter_code
_entity_poly.pdbx_strand_id
1 'polypeptide(L)' 'MKRILINRELCNGCKNCQLACIAEHTDTKSILTLNMEAPANQAREFY' A
#
# COMPACT_ATOMS: atom_id res chain seq x y z
N MET A 1 21.12 9.81 2.31
CA MET A 1 19.97 9.53 1.41
C MET A 1 19.77 8.02 1.38
N LYS A 2 18.60 7.50 1.78
CA LYS A 2 18.31 6.05 1.74
C LYS A 2 17.66 5.72 0.38
N ARG A 3 18.03 4.61 -0.25
CA ARG A 3 17.44 4.14 -1.51
C ARG A 3 16.77 2.79 -1.32
N ILE A 4 15.69 2.57 -2.06
CA ILE A 4 14.98 1.28 -2.13
C ILE A 4 15.21 0.73 -3.54
N LEU A 5 15.58 -0.55 -3.63
CA LEU A 5 15.72 -1.29 -4.88
C LEU A 5 14.67 -2.39 -4.90
N ILE A 6 13.89 -2.49 -5.99
CA ILE A 6 12.88 -3.53 -6.18
C ILE A 6 13.39 -4.47 -7.29
N ASN A 7 13.63 -5.74 -6.97
CA ASN A 7 13.86 -6.76 -7.99
C ASN A 7 12.51 -7.17 -8.60
N ARG A 8 12.25 -6.73 -9.84
CA ARG A 8 10.97 -6.95 -10.52
C ARG A 8 10.75 -8.40 -10.93
N GLU A 9 11.81 -9.19 -11.12
CA GLU A 9 11.72 -10.61 -11.51
C GLU A 9 11.11 -11.48 -10.40
N LEU A 10 11.19 -11.03 -9.15
CA LEU A 10 10.62 -11.71 -7.98
C LEU A 10 9.23 -11.18 -7.59
N CYS A 11 8.72 -10.17 -8.30
CA CYS A 11 7.46 -9.54 -7.97
C CYS A 11 6.27 -10.32 -8.55
N ASN A 12 5.44 -10.87 -7.67
CA ASN A 12 4.24 -11.62 -8.07
C ASN A 12 3.02 -10.71 -8.36
N GLY A 13 3.17 -9.39 -8.31
CA GLY A 13 2.05 -8.46 -8.49
C GLY A 13 0.97 -8.54 -7.41
N CYS A 14 1.29 -9.06 -6.22
CA CYS A 14 0.31 -9.28 -5.14
C CYS A 14 -0.24 -8.00 -4.50
N LYS A 15 0.34 -6.82 -4.79
CA LYS A 15 -0.05 -5.50 -4.26
C LYS A 15 0.03 -5.32 -2.74
N ASN A 16 0.64 -6.24 -1.99
CA ASN A 16 0.82 -6.10 -0.55
C ASN A 16 1.62 -4.85 -0.15
N CYS A 17 2.59 -4.43 -0.97
CA CYS A 17 3.33 -3.18 -0.74
C CYS A 17 2.43 -1.93 -0.78
N GLN A 18 1.40 -1.94 -1.64
CA GLN A 18 0.42 -0.87 -1.74
C GLN A 18 -0.51 -0.88 -0.52
N LEU A 19 -1.06 -2.05 -0.16
CA LEU A 19 -1.90 -2.22 1.03
C LEU A 19 -1.17 -1.80 2.32
N ALA A 20 0.09 -2.20 2.47
CA ALA A 20 0.91 -1.83 3.63
C ALA A 20 1.12 -0.31 3.72
N CYS A 21 1.39 0.35 2.59
CA CYS A 21 1.53 1.82 2.53
C CYS A 21 0.23 2.51 2.97
N ILE A 22 -0.92 2.09 2.43
CA ILE A 22 -2.21 2.66 2.81
C ILE A 22 -2.47 2.44 4.31
N ALA A 23 -2.31 1.19 4.79
CA ALA A 23 -2.56 0.84 6.18
C ALA A 23 -1.73 1.69 7.15
N GLU A 24 -0.42 1.82 6.92
CA GLU A 24 0.50 2.60 7.77
C GLU A 24 0.09 4.09 7.88
N HIS A 25 -0.58 4.60 6.86
CA HIS A 25 -1.07 5.98 6.79
C HIS A 25 -2.52 6.17 7.25
N THR A 26 -3.10 5.16 7.91
CA THR A 26 -4.38 5.29 8.63
C THR A 26 -4.16 5.40 10.14
N ASP A 27 -5.17 5.83 10.89
CA ASP A 27 -5.12 5.89 12.36
C ASP A 27 -4.90 4.51 13.00
N THR A 28 -5.50 3.46 12.42
CA THR A 28 -5.46 2.10 12.97
C THR A 28 -4.18 1.33 12.63
N LYS A 29 -3.46 1.72 11.57
CA LYS A 29 -2.22 1.08 11.12
C LYS A 29 -2.30 -0.44 10.94
N SER A 30 -3.48 -0.94 10.61
CA SER A 30 -3.76 -2.37 10.49
C SER A 30 -4.50 -2.67 9.21
N ILE A 31 -4.03 -3.68 8.47
CA ILE A 31 -4.68 -4.17 7.26
C ILE A 31 -6.05 -4.80 7.61
N LEU A 32 -6.21 -5.34 8.82
CA LEU A 32 -7.44 -6.02 9.24
C LEU A 32 -8.60 -5.05 9.46
N THR A 33 -8.31 -3.80 9.78
CA THR A 33 -9.29 -2.74 10.03
C THR A 33 -9.30 -1.68 8.94
N LEU A 34 -8.55 -1.89 7.86
CA LEU A 34 -8.43 -0.94 6.76
C LEU A 34 -9.73 -0.91 5.94
N ASN A 35 -10.39 0.25 5.93
CA ASN A 35 -11.53 0.49 5.05
C ASN A 35 -11.05 0.91 3.65
N MET A 36 -11.12 0.01 2.68
CA MET A 36 -10.70 0.28 1.29
C MET A 36 -11.68 1.14 0.49
N GLU A 37 -12.91 1.34 0.98
CA GLU A 37 -13.92 2.17 0.31
C GLU A 37 -13.82 3.64 0.73
N ALA A 38 -13.08 3.93 1.80
CA ALA A 38 -12.88 5.30 2.25
C ALA A 38 -12.10 6.10 1.18
N PRO A 39 -12.60 7.26 0.71
CA PRO A 39 -11.90 8.08 -0.27
C PRO A 39 -10.48 8.48 0.16
N ALA A 40 -10.27 8.67 1.46
CA ALA A 40 -8.95 8.99 2.03
C ALA A 40 -7.92 7.85 1.89
N ASN A 41 -8.37 6.61 1.72
CA ASN A 41 -7.51 5.42 1.61
C ASN A 41 -7.26 5.00 0.16
N GLN A 42 -7.73 5.80 -0.81
CA GLN A 42 -7.46 5.54 -2.22
C GLN A 42 -5.99 5.79 -2.54
N ALA A 43 -5.35 4.80 -3.17
CA ALA A 43 -4.03 5.00 -3.72
C ALA A 43 -4.08 6.08 -4.81
N ARG A 44 -3.00 6.86 -4.93
CA ARG A 44 -2.95 8.12 -5.69
C ARG A 44 -3.18 8.00 -7.21
N GLU A 45 -3.40 6.81 -7.77
CA GLU A 45 -3.68 6.60 -9.19
C GLU A 45 -4.65 5.42 -9.40
N PHE A 46 -5.88 5.70 -9.81
CA PHE A 46 -6.82 4.74 -10.42
C PHE A 46 -7.40 5.43 -11.67
N TYR A 47 -6.66 5.41 -12.77
CA TYR A 47 -7.15 5.67 -14.12
C TYR A 47 -6.84 4.46 -14.99
#